data_AF-A0A239AA88-F1
#
_entry.id   AF-A0A239AA88-F1
#
_cell.length_a   1.000
_cell.length_b   1.000
_cell.length_c   1.000
_cell.angle_alpha   90.00
_cell.angle_beta   90.00
_cell.angle_gamma   90.00
#
_symmetry.space_group_name_H-M   'P 1'
#
loop_
_entity.id
_entity.type
_entity.pdbx_description
1 polymer ?
#
loop_
_entity_poly.entity_id
_entity_poly.type
_entity_poly.pdbx_seq_one_letter_code
_entity_poly.pdbx_strand_id
1 'polypeptide(L)'
;MLDKAKAQLRRLETFGRPVVAVIAGAALGGGYELALACHRRIAVDVPGTVVGLPEVTLGLLPGGGGVVRTVRLFGLLPAIQNLLLTGAKYRPADALAKGLVDEVVPDRDAGLVAAKRWIAGEPEPVQLWDRKGYAIPGGTPASPKIAAVLPSLPAALRQKTHGAPATAQGAVLAAAVEGAQVDFDNALTIESRYITDLICCKESGNIIKAMFYDMQAINHGANRPEGVKPLHPAAAVVDRMIDEFGRGGRLTGAGFYEYHDGKKAGFVARARELTERYGDRFTPPESLVRRAESGESFD
;
A
#
# COMPACT_ATOMS: atom_id res chain seq x y z
N MET A 1 -1.56 -19.29 16.68
CA MET A 1 -2.34 -18.57 15.64
C MET A 1 -1.46 -18.19 14.46
N LEU A 2 -0.29 -17.60 14.70
CA LEU A 2 0.66 -17.18 13.65
C LEU A 2 1.15 -18.32 12.74
N ASP A 3 1.51 -19.48 13.30
CA ASP A 3 1.93 -20.63 12.48
C ASP A 3 0.81 -21.14 11.57
N LYS A 4 -0.46 -21.02 11.98
CA LYS A 4 -1.60 -21.38 11.12
C LYS A 4 -1.71 -20.42 9.94
N ALA A 5 -1.52 -19.12 10.17
CA ALA A 5 -1.52 -18.13 9.09
C ALA A 5 -0.36 -18.39 8.11
N LYS A 6 0.85 -18.65 8.61
CA LYS A 6 1.98 -19.02 7.76
C LYS A 6 1.79 -20.33 7.02
N ALA A 7 1.19 -21.33 7.65
CA ALA A 7 0.86 -22.59 6.98
C ALA A 7 -0.13 -22.39 5.82
N GLN A 8 -1.09 -21.47 5.94
CA GLN A 8 -1.98 -21.11 4.82
C GLN A 8 -1.21 -20.47 3.67
N LEU A 9 -0.30 -19.54 3.95
CA LEU A 9 0.56 -18.93 2.94
C LEU A 9 1.52 -19.95 2.30
N ARG A 10 2.11 -20.84 3.11
CA ARG A 10 2.97 -21.92 2.63
C ARG A 10 2.20 -22.89 1.73
N ARG A 11 0.96 -23.23 2.10
CA ARG A 11 0.06 -24.04 1.26
C ARG A 11 -0.25 -23.37 -0.08
N LEU A 12 -0.47 -22.05 -0.09
CA LEU A 12 -0.68 -21.29 -1.33
C LEU A 12 0.58 -21.30 -2.21
N GLU A 13 1.74 -21.16 -1.58
CA GLU A 13 3.05 -21.13 -2.21
C GLU A 13 3.47 -22.48 -2.80
N THR A 14 3.13 -23.59 -2.14
CA THR A 14 3.42 -24.96 -2.60
C THR A 14 2.19 -25.64 -3.19
N PHE A 15 1.21 -24.88 -3.69
CA PHE A 15 -0.07 -25.41 -4.17
C PHE A 15 0.06 -26.26 -5.46
N GLY A 16 1.21 -26.20 -6.14
CA GLY A 16 1.45 -26.90 -7.40
C GLY A 16 0.78 -26.23 -8.61
N ARG A 17 0.31 -24.99 -8.46
CA ARG A 17 -0.20 -24.15 -9.54
C ARG A 17 0.38 -22.74 -9.43
N PRO A 18 0.61 -22.03 -10.55
CA PRO A 18 1.11 -20.66 -10.51
C PRO A 18 0.08 -19.73 -9.85
N VAL A 19 0.55 -18.87 -8.96
CA VAL A 19 -0.27 -17.89 -8.23
C VAL A 19 0.31 -16.50 -8.45
N VAL A 20 -0.54 -15.54 -8.83
CA VAL A 20 -0.14 -14.17 -9.13
C VAL A 20 -0.87 -13.21 -8.19
N ALA A 21 -0.14 -12.30 -7.54
CA ALA A 21 -0.70 -11.16 -6.83
C ALA A 21 -0.80 -9.96 -7.78
N VAL A 22 -2.01 -9.46 -8.02
CA VAL A 22 -2.25 -8.17 -8.70
C VAL A 22 -2.52 -7.11 -7.62
N ILE A 23 -1.58 -6.18 -7.45
CA ILE A 23 -1.54 -5.21 -6.35
C ILE A 23 -2.10 -3.87 -6.85
N ALA A 24 -3.39 -3.64 -6.61
CA ALA A 24 -4.14 -2.47 -7.06
C ALA A 24 -4.39 -1.43 -5.95
N GLY A 25 -3.45 -1.29 -5.02
CA GLY A 25 -3.55 -0.40 -3.87
C GLY A 25 -2.41 -0.63 -2.88
N ALA A 26 -2.60 -0.18 -1.64
CA ALA A 26 -1.60 -0.39 -0.59
C ALA A 26 -1.54 -1.87 -0.17
N ALA A 27 -0.42 -2.54 -0.44
CA ALA A 27 -0.06 -3.82 0.14
C ALA A 27 1.08 -3.59 1.14
N LEU A 28 0.73 -3.40 2.41
CA LEU A 28 1.68 -3.11 3.48
C LEU A 28 1.62 -4.21 4.55
N GLY A 29 2.78 -4.58 5.06
CA GLY A 29 2.94 -5.61 6.07
C GLY A 29 2.33 -6.94 5.63
N GLY A 30 1.40 -7.50 6.41
CA GLY A 30 0.70 -8.75 6.07
C GLY A 30 0.09 -8.80 4.67
N GLY A 31 -0.38 -7.66 4.13
CA GLY A 31 -0.87 -7.59 2.75
C GLY A 31 0.22 -7.84 1.70
N TYR A 32 1.45 -7.38 1.98
CA TYR A 32 2.61 -7.68 1.14
C TYR A 32 3.18 -9.07 1.42
N GLU A 33 3.11 -9.58 2.66
CA GLU A 33 3.49 -10.97 2.97
C GLU A 33 2.65 -11.99 2.20
N LEU A 34 1.35 -11.72 2.01
CA LEU A 34 0.50 -12.49 1.11
C LEU A 34 1.00 -12.43 -0.34
N ALA A 35 1.37 -11.24 -0.83
CA ALA A 35 1.90 -11.08 -2.18
C ALA A 35 3.27 -11.77 -2.37
N LEU A 36 4.10 -11.80 -1.32
CA LEU A 36 5.39 -12.51 -1.31
C LEU A 36 5.21 -14.03 -1.39
N ALA A 37 4.10 -14.58 -0.86
CA ALA A 37 3.77 -16.00 -0.99
C ALA A 37 3.33 -16.41 -2.40
N CYS A 38 2.98 -15.44 -3.25
CA CYS A 38 2.68 -15.67 -4.66
C CYS A 38 3.97 -15.86 -5.49
N HIS A 39 3.84 -16.54 -6.62
CA HIS A 39 4.95 -16.81 -7.56
C HIS A 39 5.31 -15.59 -8.39
N ARG A 40 4.34 -14.68 -8.60
CA ARG A 40 4.52 -13.41 -9.31
C ARG A 40 3.72 -12.30 -8.66
N ARG A 41 4.23 -11.08 -8.72
CA ARG A 41 3.65 -9.84 -8.19
C ARG A 41 3.61 -8.81 -9.30
N ILE A 42 2.41 -8.30 -9.59
CA ILE A 42 2.17 -7.26 -10.60
C ILE A 42 1.59 -6.06 -9.88
N ALA A 43 2.27 -4.91 -9.90
CA ALA A 43 1.77 -3.69 -9.30
C ALA A 43 1.03 -2.82 -10.31
N VAL A 44 -0.09 -2.23 -9.89
CA VAL A 44 -0.86 -1.29 -10.70
C VAL A 44 -0.43 0.14 -10.36
N ASP A 45 -0.01 0.92 -11.36
CA ASP A 45 0.46 2.30 -11.18
C ASP A 45 -0.68 3.32 -11.11
N VAL A 46 -1.47 3.20 -10.04
CA VAL A 46 -2.53 4.13 -9.68
C VAL A 46 -2.20 4.87 -8.38
N PRO A 47 -2.78 6.07 -8.15
CA PRO A 47 -2.60 6.80 -6.91
C PRO A 47 -2.91 5.94 -5.68
N GLY A 48 -1.97 5.86 -4.75
CA GLY A 48 -2.11 5.09 -3.51
C GLY A 48 -1.56 3.65 -3.57
N THR A 49 -1.17 3.13 -4.74
CA THR A 49 -0.46 1.84 -4.79
C THR A 49 0.92 1.99 -4.17
N VAL A 50 1.17 1.19 -3.13
CA VAL A 50 2.47 1.08 -2.47
C VAL A 50 2.68 -0.32 -1.94
N VAL A 51 3.93 -0.78 -1.91
CA VAL A 51 4.35 -2.04 -1.28
C VAL A 51 5.40 -1.82 -0.20
N GLY A 52 5.42 -2.65 0.83
CA GLY A 52 6.46 -2.58 1.87
C GLY A 52 6.12 -3.35 3.15
N LEU A 53 7.10 -3.42 4.04
CA LEU A 53 7.01 -4.08 5.34
C LEU A 53 7.29 -3.07 6.47
N PRO A 54 6.30 -2.25 6.87
CA PRO A 54 6.49 -1.19 7.85
C PRO A 54 6.45 -1.65 9.32
N GLU A 55 6.34 -2.94 9.61
CA GLU A 55 6.12 -3.49 10.96
C GLU A 55 7.13 -3.00 12.00
N VAL A 56 8.38 -2.78 11.59
CA VAL A 56 9.43 -2.27 12.47
C VAL A 56 9.12 -0.89 13.05
N THR A 57 8.34 -0.06 12.35
CA THR A 57 7.91 1.27 12.85
C THR A 57 6.85 1.16 13.94
N LEU A 58 6.20 0.00 14.04
CA LEU A 58 5.23 -0.34 15.08
C LEU A 58 5.84 -1.21 16.19
N GLY A 59 7.17 -1.36 16.21
CA GLY A 59 7.84 -2.20 17.20
C GLY A 59 7.64 -3.69 16.96
N LEU A 60 7.31 -4.11 15.73
CA LEU A 60 7.12 -5.51 15.36
C LEU A 60 8.13 -5.93 14.28
N LEU A 61 8.03 -7.19 13.84
CA LEU A 61 8.68 -7.67 12.62
C LEU A 61 7.64 -8.29 11.68
N PRO A 62 7.95 -8.47 10.39
CA PRO A 62 7.07 -9.17 9.45
C PRO A 62 6.96 -10.66 9.78
N GLY A 63 5.94 -11.04 10.55
CA GLY A 63 5.80 -12.37 11.16
C GLY A 63 4.97 -13.39 10.38
N GLY A 64 4.43 -12.99 9.22
CA GLY A 64 3.71 -13.84 8.26
C GLY A 64 4.63 -14.47 7.20
N GLY A 65 5.94 -14.54 7.45
CA GLY A 65 6.96 -15.05 6.55
C GLY A 65 7.65 -13.96 5.73
N GLY A 66 7.38 -12.68 6.01
CA GLY A 66 7.99 -11.54 5.32
C GLY A 66 9.50 -11.49 5.52
N VAL A 67 10.02 -11.77 6.72
CA VAL A 67 11.47 -11.84 6.95
C VAL A 67 12.06 -12.97 6.11
N VAL A 68 11.50 -14.17 6.23
CA VAL A 68 12.03 -15.36 5.54
C VAL A 68 12.01 -15.19 4.02
N ARG A 69 10.86 -14.83 3.44
CA ARG A 69 10.72 -14.70 1.98
C ARG A 69 11.60 -13.61 1.40
N THR A 70 11.73 -12.47 2.06
CA THR A 70 12.56 -11.37 1.55
C THR A 70 14.05 -11.70 1.63
N VAL A 71 14.51 -12.37 2.69
CA VAL A 71 15.88 -12.89 2.77
C VAL A 71 16.13 -13.91 1.66
N ARG A 72 15.16 -14.78 1.36
CA ARG A 72 15.29 -15.77 0.28
C ARG A 72 15.23 -15.13 -1.12
N LEU A 73 14.47 -14.07 -1.32
CA LEU A 73 14.37 -13.36 -2.61
C LEU A 73 15.59 -12.48 -2.89
N PHE A 74 16.00 -11.66 -1.91
CA PHE A 74 16.92 -10.55 -2.12
C PHE A 74 18.31 -10.78 -1.53
N GLY A 75 18.45 -11.83 -0.71
CA GLY A 75 19.63 -12.03 0.11
C GLY A 75 19.55 -11.32 1.46
N LEU A 76 20.42 -11.74 2.37
CA LEU A 76 20.37 -11.33 3.77
C LEU A 76 20.56 -9.81 3.96
N LEU A 77 21.64 -9.24 3.43
CA LEU A 77 21.94 -7.82 3.62
C LEU A 77 20.93 -6.89 2.91
N PRO A 78 20.58 -7.11 1.62
CA PRO A 78 19.60 -6.26 0.96
C PRO A 78 18.21 -6.31 1.61
N ALA A 79 17.75 -7.49 2.06
CA ALA A 79 16.48 -7.61 2.78
C ALA A 79 16.48 -6.78 4.07
N ILE A 80 17.52 -6.91 4.90
CA ILE A 80 17.67 -6.16 6.15
C ILE A 80 17.74 -4.64 5.89
N GLN A 81 18.65 -4.22 5.02
CA GLN A 81 19.03 -2.81 4.87
C GLN A 81 18.02 -1.99 4.07
N ASN A 82 17.39 -2.59 3.06
CA ASN A 82 16.50 -1.86 2.17
C ASN A 82 15.05 -1.99 2.62
N LEU A 83 14.64 -3.09 3.25
CA LEU A 83 13.23 -3.35 3.51
C LEU A 83 12.92 -3.51 5.01
N LEU A 84 13.52 -4.48 5.69
CA LEU A 84 13.07 -4.93 7.01
C LEU A 84 13.36 -3.93 8.14
N LEU A 85 14.44 -3.15 8.06
CA LEU A 85 14.79 -2.13 9.07
C LEU A 85 14.42 -0.69 8.68
N THR A 86 13.90 -0.46 7.48
CA THR A 86 13.61 0.88 6.98
C THR A 86 12.20 1.33 7.28
N GLY A 87 11.25 0.39 7.28
CA GLY A 87 9.82 0.68 7.26
C GLY A 87 9.37 1.43 6.00
N ALA A 88 10.18 1.38 4.93
CA ALA A 88 9.93 2.11 3.70
C ALA A 88 8.71 1.57 2.94
N LYS A 89 8.04 2.49 2.23
CA LYS A 89 6.93 2.19 1.32
C LYS A 89 7.36 2.56 -0.08
N TYR A 90 7.25 1.64 -1.03
CA TYR A 90 7.71 1.83 -2.39
C TYR A 90 6.53 1.97 -3.35
N ARG A 91 6.58 3.01 -4.17
CA ARG A 91 5.68 3.15 -5.33
C ARG A 91 6.01 2.09 -6.39
N PRO A 92 5.09 1.78 -7.31
CA PRO A 92 5.27 0.68 -8.27
C PRO A 92 6.58 0.71 -9.05
N ALA A 93 6.99 1.88 -9.58
CA ALA A 93 8.25 2.02 -10.31
C ALA A 93 9.48 1.68 -9.43
N ASP A 94 9.55 2.22 -8.21
CA ASP A 94 10.65 1.95 -7.28
C ASP A 94 10.65 0.49 -6.79
N ALA A 95 9.46 -0.07 -6.62
CA ALA A 95 9.28 -1.45 -6.21
C ALA A 95 9.80 -2.41 -7.31
N LEU A 96 9.52 -2.12 -8.58
CA LEU A 96 10.04 -2.89 -9.71
C LEU A 96 11.57 -2.79 -9.78
N ALA A 97 12.13 -1.59 -9.66
CA ALA A 97 13.57 -1.36 -9.69
C ALA A 97 14.32 -2.11 -8.57
N LYS A 98 13.64 -2.39 -7.45
CA LYS A 98 14.19 -3.11 -6.30
C LYS A 98 13.84 -4.60 -6.29
N GLY A 99 13.11 -5.10 -7.29
CA GLY A 99 12.64 -6.48 -7.36
C GLY A 99 11.52 -6.83 -6.37
N LEU A 100 10.92 -5.84 -5.72
CA LEU A 100 9.79 -6.04 -4.80
C LEU A 100 8.51 -6.46 -5.53
N VAL A 101 8.41 -6.12 -6.81
CA VAL A 101 7.39 -6.61 -7.75
C VAL A 101 8.06 -6.98 -9.07
N ASP A 102 7.42 -7.83 -9.86
CA ASP A 102 7.99 -8.39 -11.09
C ASP A 102 7.52 -7.67 -12.36
N GLU A 103 6.44 -6.90 -12.27
CA GLU A 103 5.84 -6.15 -13.40
C GLU A 103 5.02 -4.97 -12.87
N VAL A 104 4.95 -3.89 -13.65
CA VAL A 104 4.11 -2.71 -13.37
C VAL A 104 3.19 -2.48 -14.56
N VAL A 105 1.92 -2.21 -14.30
CA VAL A 105 0.85 -2.03 -15.30
C VAL A 105 0.03 -0.78 -14.99
N PRO A 106 -0.64 -0.16 -15.98
CA PRO A 106 -1.33 1.12 -15.78
C PRO A 106 -2.61 1.02 -14.92
N ASP A 107 -3.34 -0.09 -15.02
CA ASP A 107 -4.62 -0.27 -14.35
C ASP A 107 -4.85 -1.74 -13.95
N ARG A 108 -5.96 -1.96 -13.21
CA ARG A 108 -6.31 -3.28 -12.68
C ARG A 108 -6.63 -4.30 -13.78
N ASP A 109 -7.27 -3.87 -14.86
CA ASP A 109 -7.67 -4.77 -15.94
C ASP A 109 -6.44 -5.23 -16.72
N ALA A 110 -5.51 -4.32 -17.00
CA ALA A 110 -4.19 -4.64 -17.53
C ALA A 110 -3.44 -5.62 -16.62
N GLY A 111 -3.53 -5.46 -15.29
CA GLY A 111 -2.97 -6.40 -14.32
C GLY A 111 -3.56 -7.81 -14.39
N LEU A 112 -4.88 -7.93 -14.54
CA LEU A 112 -5.55 -9.22 -14.72
C LEU A 112 -5.18 -9.89 -16.04
N VAL A 113 -5.07 -9.11 -17.12
CA VAL A 113 -4.60 -9.61 -18.43
C VAL A 113 -3.16 -10.11 -18.33
N ALA A 114 -2.26 -9.32 -17.72
CA ALA A 114 -0.86 -9.70 -17.53
C ALA A 114 -0.71 -10.95 -16.66
N ALA A 115 -1.49 -11.07 -15.58
CA ALA A 115 -1.51 -12.25 -14.73
C ALA A 115 -1.96 -13.51 -15.51
N LYS A 116 -3.07 -13.42 -16.25
CA LYS A 116 -3.57 -14.54 -17.07
C LYS A 116 -2.57 -14.92 -18.17
N ARG A 117 -1.96 -13.94 -18.84
CA ARG A 117 -0.91 -14.17 -19.84
C ARG A 117 0.28 -14.91 -19.25
N TRP A 118 0.75 -14.50 -18.08
CA TRP A 118 1.89 -15.16 -17.42
C TRP A 118 1.54 -16.60 -17.01
N ILE A 119 0.34 -16.83 -16.44
CA ILE A 119 -0.12 -18.19 -16.08
C ILE A 119 -0.27 -19.08 -17.32
N ALA A 120 -0.80 -18.55 -18.43
CA ALA A 120 -0.95 -19.28 -19.69
C ALA A 120 0.40 -19.65 -20.34
N GLY A 121 1.50 -19.01 -19.94
CA GLY A 121 2.86 -19.41 -20.30
C GLY A 121 3.37 -20.63 -19.52
N GLU A 122 2.53 -21.27 -18.71
CA GLU A 122 2.81 -22.47 -17.91
C GLU A 122 4.13 -22.39 -17.11
N PRO A 123 4.33 -21.32 -16.31
CA PRO A 123 5.53 -21.20 -15.52
C PRO A 123 5.58 -22.31 -14.48
N GLU A 124 6.80 -22.74 -14.13
CA GLU A 124 7.00 -23.72 -13.08
C GLU A 124 6.44 -23.17 -11.74
N PRO A 125 5.46 -23.86 -11.11
CA PRO A 125 4.79 -23.38 -9.90
C PRO A 125 5.59 -23.73 -8.65
N VAL A 126 6.87 -23.34 -8.66
CA VAL A 126 7.84 -23.61 -7.59
C VAL A 126 8.63 -22.34 -7.34
N GLN A 127 8.60 -21.86 -6.10
CA GLN A 127 9.39 -20.70 -5.67
C GLN A 127 10.88 -20.98 -5.79
N LEU A 128 11.67 -19.92 -5.96
CA LEU A 128 13.12 -20.02 -6.12
C LEU A 128 13.79 -20.84 -5.01
N TRP A 129 13.38 -20.66 -3.76
CA TRP A 129 13.95 -21.35 -2.59
C TRP A 129 13.53 -22.81 -2.44
N ASP A 130 12.51 -23.26 -3.16
CA ASP A 130 12.07 -24.66 -3.17
C ASP A 130 12.70 -25.45 -4.33
N ARG A 131 13.47 -24.80 -5.20
CA ARG A 131 14.18 -25.46 -6.30
C ARG A 131 15.46 -26.11 -5.81
N LYS A 132 15.75 -27.31 -6.34
CA LYS A 132 16.99 -28.02 -6.04
C LYS A 132 18.20 -27.17 -6.45
N GLY A 133 19.17 -27.05 -5.54
CA GLY A 133 20.39 -26.26 -5.77
C GLY A 133 20.23 -24.76 -5.55
N TYR A 134 19.09 -24.30 -5.04
CA TYR A 134 18.93 -22.91 -4.63
C TYR A 134 20.00 -22.49 -3.60
N ALA A 135 20.51 -21.28 -3.77
CA ALA A 135 21.38 -20.60 -2.83
C ALA A 135 20.86 -19.19 -2.58
N ILE A 136 20.93 -18.73 -1.33
CA ILE A 136 20.54 -17.37 -0.95
C ILE A 136 21.42 -16.37 -1.72
N PRO A 137 20.84 -15.38 -2.41
CA PRO A 137 21.61 -14.33 -3.08
C PRO A 137 22.58 -13.65 -2.11
N GLY A 138 23.85 -13.50 -2.52
CA GLY A 138 24.90 -12.93 -1.66
C GLY A 138 25.47 -13.89 -0.59
N GLY A 139 24.86 -15.05 -0.38
CA GLY A 139 25.34 -16.10 0.53
C GLY A 139 24.60 -16.17 1.86
N THR A 140 24.91 -17.22 2.61
CA THR A 140 24.41 -17.48 3.97
C THR A 140 25.35 -16.86 5.02
N PRO A 141 24.99 -16.87 6.32
CA PRO A 141 25.89 -16.45 7.39
C PRO A 141 27.25 -17.15 7.42
N ALA A 142 27.35 -18.37 6.90
CA ALA A 142 28.61 -19.10 6.79
C ALA A 142 29.48 -18.66 5.61
N SER A 143 28.95 -17.87 4.67
CA SER A 143 29.68 -17.41 3.50
C SER A 143 30.69 -16.33 3.89
N PRO A 144 31.97 -16.38 3.45
CA PRO A 144 33.02 -15.47 3.94
C PRO A 144 32.68 -13.98 3.86
N LYS A 145 32.05 -13.55 2.76
CA LYS A 145 31.63 -12.15 2.56
C LYS A 145 30.61 -11.68 3.59
N ILE A 146 29.65 -12.54 3.95
CA ILE A 146 28.60 -12.23 4.91
C ILE A 146 29.16 -12.35 6.34
N ALA A 147 29.90 -13.42 6.63
CA ALA A 147 30.55 -13.65 7.92
C ALA A 147 31.43 -12.48 8.37
N ALA A 148 32.16 -11.85 7.43
CA ALA A 148 33.00 -10.69 7.72
C ALA A 148 32.21 -9.44 8.16
N VAL A 149 30.97 -9.29 7.70
CA VAL A 149 30.13 -8.10 7.97
C VAL A 149 29.16 -8.34 9.12
N LEU A 150 28.72 -9.58 9.37
CA LEU A 150 27.70 -9.90 10.37
C LEU A 150 27.95 -9.32 11.77
N PRO A 151 29.16 -9.37 12.36
CA PRO A 151 29.42 -8.80 13.68
C PRO A 151 29.18 -7.28 13.75
N SER A 152 29.25 -6.58 12.61
CA SER A 152 29.03 -5.14 12.55
C SER A 152 27.55 -4.74 12.58
N LEU A 153 26.62 -5.63 12.22
CA LEU A 153 25.19 -5.26 12.14
C LEU A 153 24.59 -4.90 13.52
N PRO A 154 24.78 -5.72 14.58
CA PRO A 154 24.28 -5.34 15.91
C PRO A 154 25.00 -4.11 16.47
N ALA A 155 26.29 -3.95 16.17
CA ALA A 155 27.07 -2.78 16.58
C ALA A 155 26.56 -1.49 15.93
N ALA A 156 26.30 -1.52 14.62
CA ALA A 156 25.72 -0.40 13.87
C ALA A 156 24.31 -0.06 14.36
N LEU A 157 23.49 -1.08 14.67
CA LEU A 157 22.17 -0.87 15.26
C LEU A 157 22.28 -0.16 16.62
N ARG A 158 23.15 -0.65 17.52
CA ARG A 158 23.40 -0.04 18.83
C ARG A 158 23.92 1.39 18.71
N GLN A 159 24.79 1.65 17.73
CA GLN A 159 25.30 3.00 17.44
C GLN A 159 24.15 3.92 17.02
N LYS A 160 23.29 3.48 16.09
CA LYS A 160 22.15 4.24 15.59
C LYS A 160 21.10 4.53 16.67
N THR A 161 20.89 3.61 17.60
CA THR A 161 19.93 3.81 18.69
C THR A 161 20.53 4.52 19.91
N HIS A 162 21.83 4.87 19.87
CA HIS A 162 22.55 5.44 21.01
C HIS A 162 22.40 4.60 22.29
N GLY A 163 22.31 3.28 22.15
CA GLY A 163 22.09 2.34 23.26
C GLY A 163 20.65 2.26 23.77
N ALA A 164 19.70 2.98 23.18
CA ALA A 164 18.28 2.79 23.47
C ALA A 164 17.82 1.37 23.06
N PRO A 165 16.85 0.78 23.77
CA PRO A 165 16.29 -0.52 23.43
C PRO A 165 15.79 -0.56 21.98
N ALA A 166 16.37 -1.43 21.18
CA ALA A 166 16.07 -1.61 19.75
C ALA A 166 15.42 -2.97 19.51
N THR A 167 14.47 -3.35 20.36
CA THR A 167 13.97 -4.73 20.50
C THR A 167 13.44 -5.30 19.20
N ALA A 168 12.60 -4.55 18.48
CA ALA A 168 12.06 -4.97 17.19
C ALA A 168 13.15 -5.10 16.11
N GLN A 169 14.05 -4.12 16.02
CA GLN A 169 15.15 -4.13 15.05
C GLN A 169 16.14 -5.27 15.34
N GLY A 170 16.43 -5.53 16.61
CA GLY A 170 17.26 -6.65 17.04
C GLY A 170 16.64 -7.99 16.70
N ALA A 171 15.33 -8.15 16.94
CA ALA A 171 14.58 -9.35 16.56
C ALA A 171 14.54 -9.55 15.04
N VAL A 172 14.39 -8.48 14.24
CA VAL A 172 14.50 -8.54 12.77
C VAL A 172 15.87 -9.07 12.35
N LEU A 173 16.96 -8.52 12.91
CA LEU A 173 18.33 -8.98 12.61
C LEU A 173 18.51 -10.45 12.96
N ALA A 174 18.08 -10.85 14.16
CA ALA A 174 18.24 -12.22 14.63
C ALA A 174 17.43 -13.22 13.79
N ALA A 175 16.14 -12.95 13.57
CA ALA A 175 15.28 -13.80 12.74
C ALA A 175 15.80 -13.95 11.30
N ALA A 176 16.31 -12.86 10.71
CA ALA A 176 16.85 -12.88 9.36
C ALA A 176 18.15 -13.70 9.27
N VAL A 177 19.07 -13.52 10.22
CA VAL A 177 20.36 -14.22 10.25
C VAL A 177 20.15 -15.69 10.56
N GLU A 178 19.43 -16.03 11.63
CA GLU A 178 19.17 -17.42 12.03
C GLU A 178 18.36 -18.17 10.96
N GLY A 179 17.33 -17.53 10.40
CA GLY A 179 16.54 -18.10 9.31
C GLY A 179 17.35 -18.34 8.03
N ALA A 180 18.46 -17.60 7.82
CA ALA A 180 19.38 -17.84 6.71
C ALA A 180 20.32 -19.05 6.91
N GLN A 181 20.34 -19.66 8.10
CA GLN A 181 21.17 -20.83 8.41
C GLN A 181 20.44 -22.17 8.28
N VAL A 182 19.12 -22.15 8.20
CA VAL A 182 18.26 -23.34 8.19
C VAL A 182 17.41 -23.41 6.92
N ASP A 183 16.69 -24.51 6.72
CA ASP A 183 15.70 -24.63 5.65
C ASP A 183 14.52 -23.66 5.82
N PHE A 184 13.67 -23.56 4.79
CA PHE A 184 12.59 -22.58 4.74
C PHE A 184 11.57 -22.73 5.87
N ASP A 185 11.12 -23.95 6.17
CA ASP A 185 10.05 -24.17 7.14
C ASP A 185 10.54 -23.97 8.58
N ASN A 186 11.78 -24.38 8.87
CA ASN A 186 12.43 -24.05 10.14
C ASN A 186 12.68 -22.54 10.29
N ALA A 187 13.04 -21.84 9.21
CA ALA A 187 13.16 -20.37 9.24
C ALA A 187 11.83 -19.69 9.56
N LEU A 188 10.71 -20.19 9.03
CA LEU A 188 9.38 -19.69 9.40
C LEU A 188 9.11 -19.91 10.89
N THR A 189 9.51 -21.04 11.45
CA THR A 189 9.33 -21.32 12.89
C THR A 189 10.17 -20.38 13.76
N ILE A 190 11.42 -20.09 13.36
CA ILE A 190 12.26 -19.10 14.06
C ILE A 190 11.62 -17.72 14.03
N GLU A 191 11.14 -17.28 12.86
CA GLU A 191 10.44 -15.99 12.72
C GLU A 191 9.21 -15.93 13.63
N SER A 192 8.44 -17.03 13.77
CA SER A 192 7.28 -17.11 14.68
C SER A 192 7.66 -16.86 16.13
N ARG A 193 8.80 -17.38 16.58
CA ARG A 193 9.26 -17.21 17.96
C ARG A 193 9.54 -15.74 18.24
N TYR A 194 10.33 -15.10 17.38
CA TYR A 194 10.67 -13.69 17.53
C TYR A 194 9.46 -12.76 17.49
N ILE A 195 8.52 -12.94 16.55
CA ILE A 195 7.32 -12.10 16.52
C ILE A 195 6.42 -12.33 17.75
N THR A 196 6.37 -13.55 18.28
CA THR A 196 5.59 -13.86 19.50
C THR A 196 6.16 -13.11 20.69
N ASP A 197 7.49 -13.09 20.83
CA ASP A 197 8.17 -12.35 21.89
C ASP A 197 7.88 -10.84 21.80
N LEU A 198 7.92 -10.27 20.59
CA LEU A 198 7.58 -8.86 20.36
C LEU A 198 6.12 -8.55 20.69
N ILE A 199 5.17 -9.38 20.25
CA ILE A 199 3.75 -9.18 20.54
C ILE A 199 3.48 -9.19 22.06
N CYS A 200 4.21 -10.02 22.80
CA CYS A 200 4.06 -10.12 24.25
C CYS A 200 4.84 -9.05 25.04
N CYS A 201 5.75 -8.30 24.40
CA CYS A 201 6.58 -7.34 25.12
C CYS A 201 5.89 -5.98 25.29
N LYS A 202 6.20 -5.31 26.42
CA LYS A 202 5.60 -4.01 26.77
C LYS A 202 6.03 -2.91 25.80
N GLU A 203 7.24 -2.98 25.27
CA GLU A 203 7.80 -1.96 24.38
C GLU A 203 7.01 -1.89 23.07
N SER A 204 6.77 -3.02 22.42
CA SER A 204 5.92 -3.11 21.23
C SER A 204 4.49 -2.68 21.54
N GLY A 205 3.91 -3.09 22.67
CA GLY A 205 2.60 -2.62 23.12
C GLY A 205 2.49 -1.10 23.22
N ASN A 206 3.51 -0.45 23.81
CA ASN A 206 3.58 1.00 23.92
C ASN A 206 3.72 1.69 22.55
N ILE A 207 4.57 1.14 21.66
CA ILE A 207 4.79 1.69 20.32
C ILE A 207 3.50 1.56 19.49
N ILE A 208 2.82 0.41 19.52
CA ILE A 208 1.55 0.20 18.82
C ILE A 208 0.50 1.18 19.34
N LYS A 209 0.38 1.35 20.65
CA LYS A 209 -0.54 2.33 21.24
C LYS A 209 -0.27 3.74 20.68
N ALA A 210 0.96 4.22 20.78
CA ALA A 210 1.32 5.57 20.38
C ALA A 210 1.24 5.77 18.85
N MET A 211 1.90 4.90 18.09
CA MET A 211 2.14 5.10 16.66
C MET A 211 0.97 4.63 15.77
N PHE A 212 0.11 3.75 16.28
CA PHE A 212 -1.05 3.28 15.53
C PHE A 212 -2.36 3.87 16.06
N TYR A 213 -2.71 3.60 17.32
CA TYR A 213 -4.02 3.98 17.86
C TYR A 213 -4.11 5.49 18.16
N ASP A 214 -3.14 6.03 18.91
CA ASP A 214 -3.17 7.45 19.30
C ASP A 214 -3.01 8.35 18.05
N MET A 215 -2.12 8.01 17.12
CA MET A 215 -1.99 8.73 15.85
C MET A 215 -3.26 8.70 15.00
N GLN A 216 -3.98 7.58 14.92
CA GLN A 216 -5.26 7.53 14.22
C GLN A 216 -6.31 8.38 14.91
N ALA A 217 -6.39 8.34 16.24
CA ALA A 217 -7.31 9.19 17.00
C ALA A 217 -7.03 10.68 16.75
N ILE A 218 -5.74 11.08 16.76
CA ILE A 218 -5.32 12.46 16.46
C ILE A 218 -5.71 12.85 15.03
N ASN A 219 -5.41 12.02 14.04
CA ASN A 219 -5.71 12.30 12.64
C ASN A 219 -7.23 12.37 12.36
N HIS A 220 -8.04 11.62 13.11
CA HIS A 220 -9.50 11.71 13.07
C HIS A 220 -10.07 12.87 13.90
N GLY A 221 -9.21 13.66 14.55
CA GLY A 221 -9.60 14.88 15.24
C GLY A 221 -10.12 14.67 16.67
N ALA A 222 -9.65 13.63 17.38
CA ALA A 222 -10.04 13.38 18.78
C ALA A 222 -9.84 14.59 19.71
N ASN A 223 -8.87 15.46 19.41
CA ASN A 223 -8.59 16.68 20.17
C ASN A 223 -9.11 17.96 19.49
N ARG A 224 -9.97 17.85 18.46
CA ARG A 224 -10.52 19.03 17.78
C ARG A 224 -11.53 19.74 18.69
N PRO A 225 -11.42 21.05 18.95
CA PRO A 225 -12.38 21.78 19.76
C PRO A 225 -13.81 21.67 19.20
N GLU A 226 -14.81 21.68 20.09
CA GLU A 226 -16.21 21.69 19.68
C GLU A 226 -16.53 22.87 18.76
N GLY A 227 -17.33 22.62 17.72
CA GLY A 227 -17.71 23.63 16.73
C GLY A 227 -16.69 23.88 15.61
N VAL A 228 -15.45 23.39 15.73
CA VAL A 228 -14.44 23.52 14.67
C VAL A 228 -14.62 22.38 13.67
N LYS A 229 -14.96 22.70 12.41
CA LYS A 229 -15.06 21.71 11.35
C LYS A 229 -13.67 21.31 10.83
N PRO A 230 -13.46 20.06 10.39
CA PRO A 230 -12.25 19.69 9.66
C PRO A 230 -12.06 20.60 8.45
N LEU A 231 -10.88 21.20 8.31
CA LEU A 231 -10.44 21.85 7.08
C LEU A 231 -10.35 20.78 5.98
N HIS A 232 -11.35 20.73 5.12
CA HIS A 232 -11.29 19.94 3.90
C HIS A 232 -10.44 20.70 2.87
N PRO A 233 -9.62 20.05 2.03
CA PRO A 233 -8.88 20.75 0.98
C PRO A 233 -9.78 21.56 0.05
N ALA A 234 -11.02 21.09 -0.16
CA ALA A 234 -12.03 21.85 -0.89
C ALA A 234 -12.54 23.09 -0.15
N ALA A 235 -12.35 23.22 1.16
CA ALA A 235 -12.73 24.42 1.91
C ALA A 235 -11.96 25.63 1.39
N ALA A 236 -10.64 25.53 1.20
CA ALA A 236 -9.85 26.62 0.61
C ALA A 236 -10.29 26.97 -0.82
N VAL A 237 -10.73 25.98 -1.60
CA VAL A 237 -11.31 26.22 -2.94
C VAL A 237 -12.65 26.94 -2.83
N VAL A 238 -13.51 26.52 -1.91
CA VAL A 238 -14.83 27.11 -1.66
C VAL A 238 -14.69 28.54 -1.13
N ASP A 239 -13.82 28.77 -0.15
CA ASP A 239 -13.52 30.10 0.42
C ASP A 239 -13.02 31.02 -0.69
N ARG A 240 -12.06 30.56 -1.51
CA ARG A 240 -11.58 31.31 -2.67
C ARG A 240 -12.69 31.60 -3.69
N MET A 241 -13.54 30.62 -3.99
CA MET A 241 -14.69 30.80 -4.87
C MET A 241 -15.65 31.87 -4.34
N ILE A 242 -15.90 31.90 -3.04
CA ILE A 242 -16.81 32.85 -2.40
C ILE A 242 -16.17 34.24 -2.31
N ASP A 243 -14.96 34.33 -1.75
CA ASP A 243 -14.33 35.59 -1.35
C ASP A 243 -13.63 36.30 -2.50
N GLU A 244 -12.90 35.57 -3.36
CA GLU A 244 -12.16 36.17 -4.48
C GLU A 244 -13.00 36.24 -5.75
N PHE A 245 -13.80 35.20 -6.02
CA PHE A 245 -14.55 35.09 -7.27
C PHE A 245 -16.04 35.48 -7.13
N GLY A 246 -16.52 35.80 -5.93
CA GLY A 246 -17.93 36.18 -5.70
C GLY A 246 -18.94 35.07 -6.00
N ARG A 247 -18.50 33.82 -6.10
CA ARG A 247 -19.30 32.65 -6.48
C ARG A 247 -19.87 31.97 -5.25
N GLY A 248 -20.73 32.71 -4.55
CA GLY A 248 -21.52 32.17 -3.46
C GLY A 248 -22.45 31.04 -3.93
N GLY A 249 -22.69 30.06 -3.06
CA GLY A 249 -23.65 29.00 -3.32
C GLY A 249 -25.11 29.47 -3.17
N ARG A 250 -26.05 28.52 -3.26
CA ARG A 250 -27.51 28.80 -3.21
C ARG A 250 -27.97 29.58 -1.97
N LEU A 251 -27.24 29.44 -0.85
CA LEU A 251 -27.53 30.14 0.40
C LEU A 251 -27.33 31.66 0.34
N THR A 252 -26.48 32.16 -0.56
CA THR A 252 -26.24 33.60 -0.77
C THR A 252 -26.98 34.13 -2.01
N GLY A 253 -27.90 33.34 -2.58
CA GLY A 253 -28.64 33.72 -3.80
C GLY A 253 -27.81 33.66 -5.09
N ALA A 254 -26.57 33.15 -5.03
CA ALA A 254 -25.67 33.02 -6.16
C ALA A 254 -25.54 31.54 -6.61
N GLY A 255 -25.03 31.34 -7.82
CA GLY A 255 -24.75 30.02 -8.38
C GLY A 255 -23.26 29.85 -8.64
N PHE A 256 -22.75 28.63 -8.55
CA PHE A 256 -21.34 28.32 -8.83
C PHE A 256 -20.94 28.54 -10.32
N TYR A 257 -21.93 28.71 -11.20
CA TYR A 257 -21.75 28.87 -12.64
C TYR A 257 -22.35 30.20 -13.11
N GLU A 258 -21.62 30.92 -13.95
CA GLU A 258 -22.17 31.99 -14.79
C GLU A 258 -22.82 31.37 -16.01
N TYR A 259 -24.09 31.68 -16.21
CA TYR A 259 -24.83 31.28 -17.40
C TYR A 259 -24.68 32.37 -18.46
N HIS A 260 -24.24 32.00 -19.66
CA HIS A 260 -24.25 32.90 -20.82
C HIS A 260 -25.72 33.22 -21.17
N ASP A 261 -26.09 34.49 -21.17
CA ASP A 261 -27.43 35.01 -21.50
C ASP A 261 -28.59 34.52 -20.62
N GLY A 262 -28.43 34.66 -19.30
CA GLY A 262 -29.55 34.61 -18.36
C GLY A 262 -29.73 33.25 -17.67
N LYS A 263 -30.92 33.04 -17.09
CA LYS A 263 -31.23 31.85 -16.26
C LYS A 263 -31.55 30.62 -17.15
N LYS A 264 -32.42 29.72 -16.70
CA LYS A 264 -32.79 28.46 -17.37
C LYS A 264 -33.19 28.61 -18.85
N ALA A 265 -33.80 29.73 -19.22
CA ALA A 265 -34.19 30.02 -20.60
C ALA A 265 -32.98 30.10 -21.55
N GLY A 266 -31.89 30.77 -21.14
CA GLY A 266 -30.65 30.83 -21.92
C GLY A 266 -30.00 29.45 -22.07
N PHE A 267 -30.02 28.64 -21.00
CA PHE A 267 -29.53 27.26 -21.06
C PHE A 267 -30.36 26.40 -22.03
N VAL A 268 -31.69 26.49 -22.00
CA VAL A 268 -32.57 25.74 -22.92
C VAL A 268 -32.36 26.20 -24.37
N ALA A 269 -32.20 27.50 -24.61
CA ALA A 269 -31.90 28.04 -25.94
C ALA A 269 -30.56 27.50 -26.48
N ARG A 270 -29.51 27.53 -25.64
CA ARG A 270 -28.20 26.98 -26.02
C ARG A 270 -28.24 25.47 -26.24
N ALA A 271 -28.98 24.74 -25.42
CA ALA A 271 -29.17 23.29 -25.58
C ALA A 271 -29.86 22.96 -26.91
N ARG A 272 -30.87 23.74 -27.32
CA ARG A 272 -31.52 23.61 -28.64
C ARG A 272 -30.55 23.88 -29.80
N GLU A 273 -29.73 24.94 -29.72
CA GLU A 273 -28.69 25.20 -30.73
C GLU A 273 -27.68 24.04 -30.83
N LEU A 274 -27.24 23.51 -29.69
CA LEU A 274 -26.34 22.36 -29.66
C LEU A 274 -27.00 21.08 -30.18
N THR A 275 -28.32 20.95 -30.01
CA THR A 275 -29.09 19.84 -30.59
C THR A 275 -29.09 19.90 -32.10
N GLU A 276 -29.37 21.08 -32.67
CA GLU A 276 -29.32 21.30 -34.13
C GLU A 276 -27.94 21.01 -34.70
N ARG A 277 -26.88 21.38 -33.96
CA ARG A 277 -25.50 21.30 -34.46
C ARG A 277 -24.82 19.95 -34.22
N TYR A 278 -25.19 19.25 -33.15
CA TYR A 278 -24.47 18.06 -32.67
C TYR A 278 -25.39 16.88 -32.28
N GLY A 279 -26.69 16.98 -32.55
CA GLY A 279 -27.67 15.91 -32.40
C GLY A 279 -28.33 15.77 -31.02
N ASP A 280 -29.23 14.81 -30.92
CA ASP A 280 -30.25 14.68 -29.87
C ASP A 280 -29.72 14.51 -28.44
N ARG A 281 -28.43 14.21 -28.26
CA ARG A 281 -27.81 14.13 -26.92
C ARG A 281 -27.82 15.46 -26.17
N PHE A 282 -28.02 16.57 -26.88
CA PHE A 282 -28.13 17.91 -26.31
C PHE A 282 -29.59 18.38 -26.16
N THR A 283 -30.57 17.56 -26.55
CA THR A 283 -31.98 17.91 -26.43
C THR A 283 -32.32 18.14 -24.96
N PRO A 284 -32.76 19.37 -24.58
CA PRO A 284 -33.12 19.63 -23.19
C PRO A 284 -34.36 18.81 -22.82
N PRO A 285 -34.40 18.16 -21.64
CA PRO A 285 -35.57 17.40 -21.22
C PRO A 285 -36.79 18.30 -21.07
N GLU A 286 -37.99 17.80 -21.38
CA GLU A 286 -39.23 18.59 -21.32
C GLU A 286 -39.48 19.24 -19.95
N SER A 287 -39.07 18.57 -18.87
CA SER A 287 -39.20 19.10 -17.51
C SER A 287 -38.39 20.39 -17.32
N LEU A 288 -37.23 20.49 -17.96
CA LEU A 288 -36.39 21.69 -17.95
C LEU A 288 -36.96 22.77 -18.87
N VAL A 289 -37.51 22.39 -20.03
CA VAL A 289 -38.18 23.32 -20.96
C VAL A 289 -39.38 23.98 -20.29
N ARG A 290 -40.30 23.18 -19.72
CA ARG A 290 -41.48 23.68 -18.99
C ARG A 290 -41.12 24.62 -17.84
N ARG A 291 -40.07 24.30 -17.10
CA ARG A 291 -39.59 25.15 -15.98
C ARG A 291 -38.89 26.42 -16.44
N ALA A 292 -38.26 26.39 -17.62
CA ALA A 292 -37.70 27.60 -18.21
C ALA A 292 -38.80 28.55 -18.70
N GLU A 293 -39.92 28.02 -19.21
CA GLU A 293 -41.07 28.78 -19.69
C GLU A 293 -41.94 29.33 -18.54
N SER A 294 -42.12 28.56 -17.46
CA SER A 294 -42.92 28.95 -16.28
C SER A 294 -42.14 29.76 -15.23
N GLY A 295 -40.80 29.76 -15.28
CA GLY A 295 -39.96 30.43 -14.30
C GLY A 295 -39.82 29.71 -12.94
N GLU A 296 -40.40 28.52 -12.79
CA GLU A 296 -40.38 27.72 -11.54
C GLU A 296 -38.98 27.22 -11.17
N SER A 297 -38.67 27.06 -9.87
CA SER A 297 -37.40 26.49 -9.37
C SER A 297 -37.33 24.96 -9.52
N PHE A 298 -36.11 24.41 -9.51
CA PHE A 298 -35.93 22.99 -9.14
C PHE A 298 -35.69 23.02 -7.64
N ASP A 299 -36.75 22.85 -6.86
CA ASP A 299 -36.62 22.54 -5.45
C ASP A 299 -36.15 21.09 -5.27
#